data_AF-B9TC78-F1
#
_entry.id   AF-B9TC78-F1
#
_cell.length_a   1.000
_cell.length_b   1.000
_cell.length_c   1.000
_cell.angle_alpha   90.00
_cell.angle_beta   90.00
_cell.angle_gamma   90.00
#
_symmetry.space_group_name_H-M   'P 1'
#
loop_
_entity.id
_entity.type
_entity.pdbx_description
1 polymer ?
#
loop_
_entity_poly.entity_id
_entity_poly.type
_entity_poly.pdbx_seq_one_letter_code
_entity_poly.pdbx_strand_id
1 'polypeptide(L)'
;MSVYLHPDGEEPEIVCLLRWSIREFEHGKRFFVGFSRETRDGRVSTEIVHLDAAARIGRTASGRVYHLVGPTGWSSDGEYVFNRVAEIIGDGSAWRDVTAELIPDCHVAGSNNPEELSIEVAASMLFVSRAYVRRLIDNGRLPVRVDENGFPQIPLSAVQALHQEMRAKQREARVALMDESKRIGRYDAEAEDLPVRRKPDGDKE
;
A
#
# COMPACT_ATOMS: atom_id res chain seq x y z
N MET A 1 -12.07 2.61 15.17
CA MET A 1 -10.75 1.98 15.35
C MET A 1 -10.53 1.14 14.10
N SER A 2 -9.73 1.62 13.15
CA SER A 2 -9.80 1.10 11.78
C SER A 2 -8.67 0.10 11.55
N VAL A 3 -8.96 -1.18 11.79
CA VAL A 3 -8.29 -2.23 11.01
C VAL A 3 -8.81 -2.02 9.59
N TYR A 4 -7.98 -1.46 8.72
CA TYR A 4 -8.39 -1.05 7.38
C TYR A 4 -8.57 -2.28 6.48
N LEU A 5 -9.72 -2.96 6.61
CA LEU A 5 -10.21 -3.90 5.62
C LEU A 5 -10.63 -3.07 4.40
N HIS A 6 -9.89 -3.21 3.30
CA HIS A 6 -10.30 -2.65 2.02
C HIS A 6 -11.27 -3.65 1.37
N PRO A 7 -12.44 -3.23 0.87
CA PRO A 7 -13.28 -4.11 0.07
C PRO A 7 -12.54 -4.54 -1.20
N ASP A 8 -12.76 -5.79 -1.61
CA ASP A 8 -12.18 -6.35 -2.83
C ASP A 8 -12.62 -5.53 -4.06
N GLY A 9 -11.64 -5.11 -4.88
CA GLY A 9 -11.90 -4.43 -6.16
C GLY A 9 -11.70 -2.90 -6.19
N GLU A 10 -11.16 -2.30 -5.12
CA GLU A 10 -10.57 -0.96 -5.17
C GLU A 10 -9.05 -1.02 -5.43
N GLU A 11 -8.56 -0.20 -6.36
CA GLU A 11 -7.13 -0.11 -6.69
C GLU A 11 -6.29 0.44 -5.52
N PRO A 12 -4.99 0.10 -5.43
CA PRO A 12 -4.17 0.29 -4.23
C PRO A 12 -4.09 1.73 -3.70
N GLU A 13 -4.53 1.96 -2.47
CA GLU A 13 -4.18 3.18 -1.73
C GLU A 13 -2.66 3.21 -1.44
N ILE A 14 -2.01 4.36 -1.70
CA ILE A 14 -0.60 4.61 -1.35
C ILE A 14 -0.53 5.21 0.05
N VAL A 15 0.25 4.57 0.94
CA VAL A 15 0.41 4.94 2.35
C VAL A 15 1.88 5.23 2.63
N CYS A 16 2.17 6.37 3.23
CA CYS A 16 3.53 6.71 3.63
C CYS A 16 3.71 6.44 5.12
N LEU A 17 4.55 5.46 5.43
CA LEU A 17 4.75 4.99 6.78
C LEU A 17 6.07 5.53 7.33
N LEU A 18 5.97 6.35 8.37
CA LEU A 18 7.08 6.90 9.14
C LEU A 18 7.34 6.05 10.38
N ARG A 19 8.56 6.10 10.94
CA ARG A 19 8.94 5.38 12.18
C ARG A 19 8.42 3.95 12.13
N TRP A 20 8.82 3.29 11.06
CA TRP A 20 8.24 2.02 10.62
C TRP A 20 9.10 0.85 11.10
N SER A 21 8.47 -0.31 11.26
CA SER A 21 9.11 -1.60 11.51
C SER A 21 8.35 -2.71 10.78
N ILE A 22 9.01 -3.84 10.58
CA ILE A 22 8.43 -5.06 10.01
C ILE A 22 8.37 -6.12 11.10
N ARG A 23 7.16 -6.55 11.45
CA ARG A 23 6.91 -7.59 12.45
C ARG A 23 6.63 -8.91 11.75
N GLU A 24 7.33 -9.97 12.15
CA GLU A 24 7.12 -11.33 11.66
C GLU A 24 6.59 -12.20 12.81
N PHE A 25 5.52 -12.94 12.55
CA PHE A 25 4.98 -13.96 13.45
C PHE A 25 5.55 -15.34 13.11
N GLU A 26 5.48 -16.30 14.03
CA GLU A 26 6.03 -17.66 13.85
C GLU A 26 5.51 -18.39 12.59
N HIS A 27 4.27 -18.11 12.18
CA HIS A 27 3.69 -18.62 10.93
C HIS A 27 4.25 -17.93 9.66
N GLY A 28 5.28 -17.10 9.79
CA GLY A 28 6.02 -16.45 8.69
C GLY A 28 5.32 -15.25 8.05
N LYS A 29 4.11 -14.88 8.50
CA LYS A 29 3.43 -13.69 7.96
C LYS A 29 4.05 -12.44 8.55
N ARG A 30 4.16 -11.42 7.70
CA ARG A 30 4.84 -10.17 8.02
C ARG A 30 3.88 -9.00 7.90
N PHE A 31 4.07 -7.99 8.73
CA PHE A 31 3.22 -6.81 8.79
C PHE A 31 4.06 -5.55 8.96
N PHE A 32 3.66 -4.46 8.31
CA PHE A 32 4.22 -3.15 8.56
C PHE A 32 3.54 -2.54 9.78
N VAL A 33 4.34 -1.94 10.66
CA VAL A 33 3.87 -1.21 11.84
C VAL A 33 4.56 0.15 11.84
N GLY A 34 3.81 1.23 12.07
CA GLY A 34 4.41 2.56 12.14
C GLY A 34 3.39 3.68 12.27
N PHE A 35 3.78 4.88 11.85
CA PHE A 35 2.95 6.08 11.85
C PHE A 35 2.58 6.46 10.41
N SER A 36 1.28 6.49 10.14
CA SER A 36 0.74 6.90 8.85
C SER A 36 0.81 8.41 8.71
N ARG A 37 1.54 8.91 7.71
CA ARG A 37 1.67 10.36 7.51
C ARG A 37 0.37 11.00 7.06
N GLU A 38 -0.40 10.30 6.23
CA GLU A 38 -1.65 10.81 5.64
C GLU A 38 -2.74 10.97 6.71
N THR A 39 -2.95 9.94 7.52
CA THR A 39 -4.00 9.91 8.54
C THR A 39 -3.53 10.43 9.91
N ARG A 40 -2.22 10.63 10.08
CA ARG A 40 -1.58 11.12 11.30
C ARG A 40 -1.88 10.26 12.52
N ASP A 41 -1.87 8.95 12.33
CA ASP A 41 -2.15 7.95 13.37
C ASP A 41 -1.27 6.72 13.25
N GLY A 42 -1.30 5.88 14.28
CA GLY A 42 -0.67 4.57 14.28
C GLY A 42 -1.33 3.64 13.27
N ARG A 43 -0.51 2.88 12.54
CA ARG A 43 -1.01 1.95 11.52
C ARG A 43 -0.29 0.61 11.58
N VAL A 44 -1.09 -0.44 11.42
CA VAL A 44 -0.65 -1.82 11.19
C VAL A 44 -1.25 -2.27 9.86
N SER A 45 -0.42 -2.78 8.97
CA SER A 45 -0.89 -3.24 7.66
C SER A 45 -1.59 -4.60 7.74
N THR A 46 -2.20 -5.00 6.63
CA THR A 46 -2.45 -6.43 6.35
C THR A 46 -1.15 -7.14 5.97
N GLU A 47 -1.19 -8.46 5.80
CA GLU A 47 -0.01 -9.27 5.47
C GLU A 47 0.76 -8.70 4.27
N ILE A 48 2.08 -8.59 4.41
CA ILE A 48 2.97 -8.15 3.33
C ILE A 48 3.09 -9.29 2.32
N VAL A 49 2.62 -9.03 1.09
CA VAL A 49 2.69 -9.99 -0.02
C VAL A 49 3.89 -9.74 -0.95
N HIS A 50 4.44 -8.53 -0.92
CA HIS A 50 5.64 -8.17 -1.69
C HIS A 50 6.38 -7.04 -0.98
N LEU A 51 7.71 -7.10 -0.97
CA LEU A 51 8.59 -6.07 -0.44
C LEU A 51 9.76 -5.86 -1.40
N ASP A 52 9.87 -4.64 -1.91
CA ASP A 52 11.07 -4.12 -2.55
C ASP A 52 11.87 -3.35 -1.49
N ALA A 53 12.84 -4.04 -0.88
CA ALA A 53 13.68 -3.49 0.18
C ALA A 53 14.53 -2.30 -0.30
N ALA A 54 15.00 -2.34 -1.55
CA ALA A 54 15.84 -1.28 -2.12
C ALA A 54 15.04 -0.01 -2.37
N ALA A 55 13.83 -0.13 -2.92
CA ALA A 55 12.92 1.00 -3.10
C ALA A 55 12.18 1.39 -1.82
N ARG A 56 12.27 0.59 -0.76
CA ARG A 56 11.52 0.74 0.50
C ARG A 56 10.00 0.80 0.27
N ILE A 57 9.50 -0.06 -0.62
CA ILE A 57 8.09 -0.15 -0.99
C ILE A 57 7.59 -1.57 -0.73
N GLY A 58 6.41 -1.70 -0.15
CA GLY A 58 5.76 -2.99 0.03
C GLY A 58 4.29 -2.97 -0.41
N ARG A 59 3.80 -4.14 -0.84
CA ARG A 59 2.38 -4.37 -1.10
C ARG A 59 1.82 -5.32 -0.07
N THR A 60 0.57 -5.10 0.32
CA THR A 60 -0.10 -5.91 1.33
C THR A 60 -1.30 -6.66 0.75
N ALA A 61 -1.83 -7.63 1.50
CA ALA A 61 -2.94 -8.48 1.07
C ALA A 61 -4.22 -7.69 0.76
N SER A 62 -4.41 -6.53 1.40
CA SER A 62 -5.49 -5.59 1.07
C SER A 62 -5.25 -4.78 -0.22
N GLY A 63 -4.22 -5.10 -1.00
CA GLY A 63 -3.84 -4.40 -2.22
C GLY A 63 -3.01 -3.13 -2.02
N ARG A 64 -3.02 -2.51 -0.83
CA ARG A 64 -2.35 -1.23 -0.55
C ARG A 64 -0.84 -1.27 -0.78
N VAL A 65 -0.30 -0.12 -1.19
CA VAL A 65 1.14 0.11 -1.35
C VAL A 65 1.64 0.97 -0.20
N TYR A 66 2.62 0.46 0.53
CA TYR A 66 3.30 1.16 1.61
C TYR A 66 4.66 1.64 1.12
N HIS A 67 4.94 2.92 1.32
CA HIS A 67 6.26 3.51 1.15
C HIS A 67 6.85 3.77 2.53
N LEU A 68 7.99 3.15 2.82
CA LEU A 68 8.67 3.20 4.11
C LEU A 68 9.62 4.39 4.12
N VAL A 69 9.18 5.46 4.76
CA VAL A 69 9.80 6.78 4.65
C VAL A 69 10.74 7.02 5.81
N GLY A 70 11.96 7.43 5.48
CA GLY A 70 13.01 7.71 6.46
C GLY A 70 13.52 6.45 7.18
N PRO A 71 14.22 6.63 8.30
CA PRO A 71 14.74 5.50 9.06
C PRO A 71 13.62 4.73 9.79
N THR A 72 13.88 3.45 10.06
CA THR A 72 13.09 2.68 11.03
C THR A 72 13.07 3.39 12.38
N GLY A 73 12.01 3.17 13.15
CA GLY A 73 11.93 3.75 14.48
C GLY A 73 10.69 3.32 15.24
N TRP A 74 10.67 3.70 16.51
CA TRP A 74 9.54 3.45 17.40
C TRP A 74 8.45 4.51 17.22
N SER A 75 7.20 4.07 17.20
CA SER A 75 6.01 4.92 17.14
C SER A 75 5.05 4.52 18.25
N SER A 76 4.77 5.41 19.20
CA SER A 76 3.81 5.15 20.29
C SER A 76 2.45 4.69 19.76
N ASP A 77 1.98 5.35 18.71
CA ASP A 77 0.67 5.07 18.13
C ASP A 77 0.71 3.77 17.33
N GLY A 78 1.81 3.52 16.61
CA GLY A 78 2.03 2.27 15.88
C GLY A 78 2.03 1.07 16.83
N GLU A 79 2.76 1.15 17.93
CA GLU A 79 2.78 0.12 18.97
C GLU A 79 1.42 -0.05 19.66
N TYR A 80 0.73 1.05 19.95
CA TYR A 80 -0.60 0.98 20.54
C TYR A 80 -1.58 0.21 19.64
N VAL A 81 -1.57 0.47 18.33
CA VAL A 81 -2.42 -0.26 17.38
C VAL A 81 -1.96 -1.70 17.25
N PHE A 82 -0.66 -1.95 17.15
CA PHE A 82 -0.10 -3.29 17.05
C PHE A 82 -0.45 -4.16 18.25
N ASN A 83 -0.23 -3.68 19.47
CA ASN A 83 -0.56 -4.42 20.69
C ASN A 83 -2.04 -4.78 20.82
N ARG A 84 -2.95 -4.01 20.18
CA ARG A 84 -4.39 -4.33 20.16
C ARG A 84 -4.77 -5.39 19.13
N VAL A 85 -4.01 -5.52 18.04
CA VAL A 85 -4.37 -6.40 16.92
C VAL A 85 -3.46 -7.62 16.80
N ALA A 86 -2.30 -7.62 17.46
CA ALA A 86 -1.29 -8.68 17.38
C ALA A 86 -1.85 -10.06 17.70
N GLU A 87 -2.71 -10.17 18.71
CA GLU A 87 -3.37 -11.43 19.07
C GLU A 87 -4.24 -11.97 17.94
N ILE A 88 -4.95 -11.08 17.23
CA ILE A 88 -5.86 -11.44 16.13
C ILE A 88 -5.08 -11.81 14.86
N ILE A 89 -4.08 -11.00 14.48
CA ILE A 89 -3.33 -11.23 13.23
C ILE A 89 -2.26 -12.31 13.38
N GLY A 90 -1.81 -12.57 14.61
CA GLY A 90 -0.84 -13.58 14.98
C GLY A 90 -1.44 -14.92 15.38
N ASP A 91 -2.76 -15.00 15.55
CA ASP A 91 -3.45 -16.22 15.99
C ASP A 91 -2.83 -16.81 17.28
N GLY A 92 -2.54 -15.93 18.25
CA GLY A 92 -1.85 -16.27 19.50
C GLY A 92 -0.35 -16.59 19.39
N SER A 93 0.24 -16.52 18.19
CA SER A 93 1.67 -16.79 17.98
C SER A 93 2.56 -15.64 18.48
N ALA A 94 3.78 -15.97 18.88
CA ALA A 94 4.80 -14.96 19.16
C ALA A 94 5.23 -14.22 17.88
N TRP A 95 5.80 -13.03 18.06
CA TRP A 95 6.32 -12.21 16.98
C TRP A 95 7.71 -11.67 17.32
N ARG A 96 8.45 -11.29 16.27
CA ARG A 96 9.77 -10.66 16.35
C ARG A 96 9.89 -9.50 15.36
N ASP A 97 10.79 -8.57 15.66
CA ASP A 97 11.19 -7.53 14.72
C ASP A 97 12.18 -8.10 13.70
N VAL A 98 11.84 -8.06 12.42
CA VAL A 98 12.70 -8.52 11.32
C VAL A 98 13.19 -7.38 10.44
N THR A 99 13.03 -6.13 10.89
CA THR A 99 13.32 -4.94 10.10
C THR A 99 14.76 -4.93 9.59
N ALA A 100 15.73 -5.16 10.48
CA ALA A 100 17.15 -5.17 10.13
C ALA A 100 17.56 -6.38 9.28
N GLU A 101 16.83 -7.50 9.36
CA GLU A 101 17.07 -8.68 8.53
C GLU A 101 16.64 -8.44 7.08
N LEU A 102 15.50 -7.76 6.89
CA LEU A 102 14.93 -7.50 5.58
C LEU A 102 15.50 -6.24 4.91
N ILE A 103 15.85 -5.23 5.72
CA ILE A 103 16.39 -3.94 5.26
C ILE A 103 17.58 -3.60 6.17
N PRO A 104 18.80 -4.08 5.87
CA PRO A 104 19.97 -3.88 6.72
C PRO A 104 20.37 -2.40 6.90
N ASP A 105 20.06 -1.54 5.93
CA ASP A 105 20.30 -0.10 5.96
C ASP A 105 19.11 0.70 6.53
N CYS A 106 18.19 0.04 7.26
CA CYS A 106 16.95 0.64 7.76
C CYS A 106 17.16 1.88 8.64
N HIS A 107 18.33 2.04 9.26
CA HIS A 107 18.66 3.21 10.08
C HIS A 107 19.13 4.42 9.27
N VAL A 108 19.48 4.23 7.99
CA VAL A 108 19.83 5.32 7.09
C VAL A 108 18.53 5.93 6.57
N ALA A 109 18.43 7.26 6.59
CA ALA A 109 17.36 7.95 5.89
C ALA A 109 17.54 7.71 4.38
N GLY A 110 16.68 6.89 3.77
CA GLY A 110 16.62 6.82 2.30
C GLY A 110 16.13 8.17 1.78
N SER A 111 16.80 8.73 0.75
CA SER A 111 16.61 10.07 0.13
C SER A 111 16.24 11.20 1.09
N ASN A 112 17.05 12.26 1.11
CA ASN A 112 17.03 13.33 2.12
C ASN A 112 15.71 14.13 2.26
N ASN A 113 14.70 13.89 1.42
CA ASN A 113 13.40 14.53 1.53
C ASN A 113 12.22 13.53 1.43
N PRO A 114 11.46 13.31 2.52
CA PRO A 114 10.29 12.40 2.51
C PRO A 114 9.14 12.88 1.61
N GLU A 115 9.21 14.11 1.10
CA GLU A 115 8.23 14.69 0.18
C GLU A 115 8.58 14.47 -1.29
N GLU A 116 9.76 13.93 -1.58
CA GLU A 116 10.28 13.84 -2.93
C GLU A 116 10.77 12.41 -3.23
N LEU A 117 10.36 11.89 -4.39
CA LEU A 117 10.52 10.49 -4.78
C LEU A 117 11.44 10.37 -5.98
N SER A 118 12.23 9.30 -6.03
CA SER A 118 12.92 8.96 -7.27
C SER A 118 11.91 8.49 -8.34
N ILE A 119 12.35 8.49 -9.60
CA ILE A 119 11.55 7.98 -10.73
C ILE A 119 11.16 6.51 -10.50
N GLU A 120 12.06 5.72 -9.92
CA GLU A 120 11.85 4.31 -9.60
C GLU A 120 10.71 4.14 -8.61
N VAL A 121 10.73 4.92 -7.52
CA VAL A 121 9.70 4.86 -6.48
C VAL A 121 8.35 5.31 -7.05
N ALA A 122 8.32 6.39 -7.83
CA ALA A 122 7.10 6.86 -8.49
C ALA A 122 6.53 5.84 -9.49
N ALA A 123 7.39 5.17 -10.27
CA ALA A 123 6.98 4.12 -11.21
C ALA A 123 6.33 2.94 -10.48
N SER A 124 6.96 2.48 -9.39
CA SER A 124 6.42 1.42 -8.54
C SER A 124 5.09 1.81 -7.89
N MET A 125 4.96 3.05 -7.41
CA MET A 125 3.72 3.56 -6.83
C MET A 125 2.56 3.66 -7.82
N LEU A 126 2.85 4.08 -9.06
CA LEU A 126 1.85 4.24 -10.11
C LEU A 126 1.57 2.94 -10.89
N PHE A 127 2.28 1.85 -10.58
CA PHE A 127 2.21 0.58 -11.33
C PHE A 127 2.47 0.74 -12.83
N VAL A 128 3.40 1.63 -13.20
CA VAL A 128 3.78 1.89 -14.58
C VAL A 128 5.29 1.70 -14.78
N SER A 129 5.72 1.65 -16.04
CA SER A 129 7.15 1.57 -16.33
C SER A 129 7.85 2.90 -16.05
N ARG A 130 9.15 2.85 -15.72
CA ARG A 130 10.00 4.05 -15.57
C ARG A 130 9.97 4.94 -16.82
N ALA A 131 9.93 4.32 -18.01
CA ALA A 131 9.81 5.03 -19.27
C ALA A 131 8.49 5.81 -19.39
N TYR A 132 7.39 5.25 -18.85
CA TYR A 132 6.12 5.95 -18.79
C TYR A 132 6.15 7.13 -17.83
N VAL A 133 6.79 6.99 -16.66
CA VAL A 133 7.00 8.12 -15.72
C VAL A 133 7.82 9.23 -16.38
N ARG A 134 8.91 8.90 -17.08
CA ARG A 134 9.68 9.89 -17.85
C ARG A 134 8.82 10.63 -18.86
N ARG A 135 8.00 9.90 -19.62
CA ARG A 135 7.04 10.50 -20.55
C ARG A 135 6.03 11.43 -19.86
N LEU A 136 5.59 11.11 -18.64
CA LEU A 136 4.71 11.99 -17.86
C LEU A 136 5.44 13.28 -17.45
N ILE A 137 6.72 13.20 -17.12
CA ILE A 137 7.56 14.37 -16.82
C ILE A 137 7.76 15.22 -18.09
N ASP A 138 8.15 14.59 -19.21
CA ASP A 138 8.40 15.28 -20.49
C ASP A 138 7.15 16.01 -20.99
N ASN A 139 5.97 15.45 -20.74
CA ASN A 139 4.68 16.04 -21.09
C ASN A 139 4.15 17.05 -20.04
N GLY A 140 4.92 17.35 -18.99
CA GLY A 140 4.55 18.30 -17.94
C GLY A 140 3.44 17.82 -17.00
N ARG A 141 3.08 16.52 -17.00
CA ARG A 141 2.06 15.95 -16.12
C ARG A 141 2.57 15.62 -14.73
N LEU A 142 3.87 15.37 -14.58
CA LEU A 142 4.53 15.25 -13.29
C LEU A 142 5.60 16.33 -13.16
N PRO A 143 5.56 17.17 -12.12
CA PRO A 143 6.64 18.09 -11.84
C PRO A 143 7.89 17.31 -11.42
N VAL A 144 9.05 17.76 -11.89
CA VAL A 144 10.35 17.24 -11.45
C VAL A 144 11.16 18.38 -10.85
N ARG A 145 11.79 18.10 -9.72
CA ARG A 145 12.80 18.94 -9.08
C ARG A 145 14.13 18.23 -9.18
N VAL A 146 15.21 19.00 -9.16
CA VAL A 146 16.55 18.43 -9.13
C VAL A 146 17.08 18.67 -7.73
N ASP A 147 17.49 17.61 -7.05
CA ASP A 147 18.07 17.75 -5.71
C ASP A 147 19.48 18.35 -5.77
N GLU A 148 20.08 18.57 -4.60
CA GLU A 148 21.45 19.11 -4.46
C GLU A 148 22.51 18.22 -5.14
N ASN A 149 22.19 16.95 -5.42
CA ASN A 149 23.08 15.99 -6.05
C ASN A 149 22.83 15.85 -7.56
N GLY A 150 21.90 16.61 -8.13
CA GLY A 150 21.57 16.55 -9.56
C GLY A 150 20.59 15.44 -9.94
N PHE A 151 19.99 14.72 -8.99
CA PHE A 151 19.04 13.66 -9.27
C PHE A 151 17.61 14.19 -9.41
N PRO A 152 16.84 13.69 -10.39
CA PRO A 152 15.44 14.06 -10.57
C PRO A 152 14.59 13.47 -9.44
N GLN A 153 13.89 14.36 -8.72
CA GLN A 153 12.96 14.02 -7.67
C GLN A 153 11.55 14.51 -8.00
N ILE A 154 10.55 13.67 -7.74
CA ILE A 154 9.15 13.91 -8.06
C ILE A 154 8.41 14.14 -6.74
N PRO A 155 7.69 15.26 -6.57
CA PRO A 155 6.88 15.48 -5.38
C PRO A 155 5.87 14.35 -5.19
N LEU A 156 5.86 13.76 -3.99
CA LEU A 156 4.97 12.67 -3.61
C LEU A 156 3.50 13.08 -3.68
N SER A 157 3.18 14.34 -3.36
CA SER A 157 1.84 14.90 -3.53
C SER A 157 1.38 14.88 -4.98
N ALA A 158 2.29 15.13 -5.94
CA ALA A 158 1.97 15.06 -7.36
C ALA A 158 1.75 13.61 -7.83
N VAL A 159 2.55 12.67 -7.33
CA VAL A 159 2.34 11.23 -7.60
C VAL A 159 1.00 10.75 -7.02
N GLN A 160 0.67 11.14 -5.80
CA GLN A 160 -0.62 10.81 -5.17
C GLN A 160 -1.80 11.42 -5.93
N ALA A 161 -1.71 12.69 -6.33
CA ALA A 161 -2.76 13.35 -7.12
C ALA A 161 -2.96 12.67 -8.48
N LEU A 162 -1.87 12.34 -9.17
CA LEU A 162 -1.94 11.62 -10.44
C LEU A 162 -2.53 10.22 -10.27
N HIS A 163 -2.16 9.49 -9.21
CA HIS A 163 -2.74 8.19 -8.90
C HIS A 163 -4.25 8.29 -8.67
N GLN A 164 -4.71 9.31 -7.94
CA GLN A 164 -6.13 9.57 -7.73
C GLN A 164 -6.86 9.91 -9.05
N GLU A 165 -6.24 10.70 -9.92
CA GLU A 165 -6.79 11.03 -11.25
C GLU A 165 -6.91 9.77 -12.12
N MET A 166 -5.88 8.92 -12.15
CA MET A 166 -5.89 7.64 -12.86
C MET A 166 -7.02 6.74 -12.35
N ARG A 167 -7.16 6.62 -11.03
CA ARG A 167 -8.24 5.86 -10.36
C ARG A 167 -9.62 6.39 -10.73
N ALA A 168 -9.82 7.71 -10.72
CA ALA A 168 -11.09 8.32 -11.08
C ALA A 168 -11.48 7.97 -12.53
N LYS A 169 -10.54 8.11 -13.47
CA LYS A 169 -10.76 7.76 -14.87
C LYS A 169 -11.03 6.27 -15.09
N GLN A 170 -10.28 5.39 -14.41
CA GLN A 170 -10.49 3.95 -14.50
C GLN A 170 -11.86 3.54 -13.94
N ARG A 171 -12.30 4.15 -12.84
CA ARG A 171 -13.64 3.93 -12.27
C ARG A 171 -14.73 4.38 -13.24
N GLU A 172 -14.63 5.58 -13.80
CA GLU A 172 -15.58 6.09 -14.80
C GLU A 172 -15.67 5.18 -16.02
N ALA A 173 -14.52 4.76 -16.57
CA ALA A 173 -14.47 3.84 -17.70
C ALA A 173 -15.11 2.49 -17.39
N ARG A 174 -14.87 1.94 -16.20
CA ARG A 174 -15.48 0.67 -15.76
C ARG A 174 -17.00 0.79 -15.62
N VAL A 175 -17.49 1.88 -15.03
CA VAL A 175 -18.93 2.14 -14.92
C VAL A 175 -19.57 2.26 -16.30
N ALA A 176 -18.96 3.03 -17.21
CA ALA A 176 -19.44 3.17 -18.58
C ALA A 176 -19.51 1.83 -19.33
N LEU A 177 -18.50 0.97 -19.16
CA LEU A 177 -18.49 -0.37 -19.73
C LEU A 177 -19.58 -1.27 -19.14
N MET A 178 -19.82 -1.19 -17.82
CA MET A 178 -20.89 -1.94 -17.15
C MET A 178 -22.28 -1.51 -17.64
N ASP A 179 -22.50 -0.20 -17.75
CA ASP A 179 -23.77 0.34 -18.24
C ASP A 179 -24.02 -0.01 -19.70
N GLU A 180 -22.97 0.06 -20.54
CA GLU A 180 -23.04 -0.40 -21.92
C GLU A 180 -23.35 -1.89 -22.00
N SER A 181 -22.70 -2.72 -21.17
CA SER A 181 -22.94 -4.17 -21.10
C SER A 181 -24.38 -4.51 -20.68
N LYS A 182 -24.95 -3.74 -19.74
CA LYS A 182 -26.37 -3.87 -19.36
C LYS A 182 -27.29 -3.48 -20.52
N ARG A 183 -26.98 -2.38 -21.21
CA ARG A 183 -27.77 -1.89 -22.35
C ARG A 183 -27.85 -2.91 -23.49
N ILE A 184 -26.75 -3.62 -23.77
CA ILE A 184 -26.68 -4.64 -24.83
C ILE A 184 -27.16 -6.03 -24.38
N GLY A 185 -27.74 -6.15 -23.18
CA GLY A 185 -28.28 -7.41 -22.66
C GLY A 185 -27.22 -8.49 -22.43
N ARG A 186 -25.95 -8.10 -22.19
CA ARG A 186 -24.86 -9.03 -21.85
C ARG A 186 -24.62 -9.17 -20.35
N TYR A 187 -25.40 -8.45 -19.54
CA TYR A 187 -25.36 -8.50 -18.09
C TYR A 187 -26.75 -8.95 -17.61
N ASP A 188 -26.92 -10.26 -17.40
CA ASP A 188 -28.11 -10.79 -16.75
C ASP A 188 -28.07 -10.43 -15.27
N ALA A 189 -29.13 -9.82 -14.76
CA ALA A 189 -29.27 -9.45 -13.35
C ALA A 189 -29.40 -10.67 -12.41
N GLU A 190 -29.31 -11.90 -12.91
CA GLU A 190 -29.49 -13.14 -12.15
C GLU A 190 -28.31 -13.52 -11.25
N ALA A 191 -27.22 -12.74 -11.24
CA ALA A 191 -26.10 -12.98 -10.31
C ALA A 191 -26.44 -12.67 -8.83
N GLU A 192 -27.62 -12.09 -8.54
CA GLU A 192 -28.09 -11.91 -7.16
C GLU A 192 -28.51 -13.23 -6.47
N ASP A 193 -28.64 -14.34 -7.21
CA ASP A 193 -29.04 -15.65 -6.68
C ASP A 193 -27.88 -16.67 -6.61
N LEU A 194 -26.64 -16.17 -6.63
CA LEU A 194 -25.48 -17.03 -6.37
C LEU A 194 -25.56 -17.55 -4.92
N PRO A 195 -25.55 -18.87 -4.69
CA PRO A 195 -25.65 -19.42 -3.34
C PRO A 195 -24.50 -18.90 -2.49
N VAL A 196 -24.85 -18.16 -1.43
CA VAL A 196 -23.92 -17.78 -0.36
C VAL A 196 -23.26 -19.06 0.13
N ARG A 197 -21.93 -19.14 -0.02
CA ARG A 197 -21.12 -20.27 0.44
C ARG A 197 -21.32 -20.42 1.95
N ARG A 198 -22.20 -21.34 2.36
CA ARG A 198 -22.35 -21.72 3.77
C ARG A 198 -20.99 -22.22 4.26
N LYS A 199 -20.49 -21.63 5.35
CA LYS A 199 -19.37 -22.21 6.09
C LYS A 199 -19.75 -23.65 6.45
N PRO A 200 -18.83 -24.63 6.34
CA PRO A 200 -19.11 -25.96 6.84
C PRO A 200 -19.36 -25.86 8.35
N ASP A 201 -20.52 -26.34 8.80
CA ASP A 201 -20.77 -26.57 10.20
C ASP A 201 -19.70 -27.55 10.70
N GLY A 202 -18.87 -27.07 11.63
CA GLY A 202 -17.96 -27.93 12.36
C GLY A 202 -18.77 -28.76 13.34
N ASP A 203 -18.85 -30.06 13.04
CA ASP A 203 -19.34 -31.09 13.94
C ASP A 203 -18.72 -30.91 15.33
N LYS A 204 -19.59 -30.83 16.35
CA LYS A 204 -19.23 -31.05 17.75
C LYS A 204 -19.55 -32.50 18.07
N GLU A 205 -18.52 -33.31 18.26
CA GLU A 205 -18.54 -34.40 19.25
C GLU A 205 -17.89 -33.90 20.54
#